data_AF-A0A2W4LFX0-F1
#
_entry.id   AF-A0A2W4LFX0-F1
#
_cell.length_a   1.000
_cell.length_b   1.000
_cell.length_c   1.000
_cell.angle_alpha   90.00
_cell.angle_beta   90.00
_cell.angle_gamma   90.00
#
_symmetry.space_group_name_H-M   'P 1'
#
loop_
_entity.id
_entity.type
_entity.pdbx_description
1 polymer ?
#
loop_
_entity_poly.entity_id
_entity_poly.type
_entity_poly.pdbx_seq_one_letter_code
_entity_poly.pdbx_strand_id
1 'polypeptide(L)' 'MVRAGSPPLVSDGPYLESKEHLGGFWVIDTDDADAAVAWAAKASEAVGLPIEVRAVAADD' A
#
# COMPACT_ATOMS: atom_id res chain seq x y z
N MET A 1 14.39 10.80 1.54
CA MET A 1 13.57 11.10 2.74
C MET A 1 13.27 12.59 2.78
N VAL A 2 12.02 12.99 3.03
CA VAL A 2 11.62 14.41 3.17
C VAL A 2 11.02 14.60 4.56
N ARG A 3 11.48 15.62 5.28
CA ARG A 3 10.93 16.04 6.57
C ARG A 3 10.73 17.55 6.54
N ALA A 4 9.63 18.02 7.13
CA ALA A 4 9.32 19.45 7.19
C ALA A 4 10.50 20.24 7.78
N GLY A 5 10.93 21.30 7.09
CA GLY A 5 12.05 22.16 7.51
C GLY A 5 13.45 21.61 7.20
N SER A 6 13.60 20.53 6.44
CA SER A 6 14.91 20.00 6.03
C SER A 6 14.99 19.79 4.51
N PRO A 7 16.17 20.03 3.89
CA PRO A 7 16.36 19.72 2.48
C PRO A 7 16.23 18.20 2.23
N PRO A 8 15.77 17.80 1.04
CA PRO A 8 15.53 16.40 0.72
C PRO A 8 16.85 15.61 0.70
N LEU A 9 16.85 14.43 1.33
CA LEU A 9 17.94 13.47 1.26
C LEU A 9 17.65 12.45 0.15
N VAL A 10 18.58 12.30 -0.79
CA VAL A 10 18.54 11.32 -1.88
C VAL A 10 19.49 10.16 -1.56
N SER A 11 19.04 8.93 -1.75
CA SER A 11 19.81 7.70 -1.59
C SER A 11 19.53 6.76 -2.78
N ASP A 12 20.51 5.95 -3.18
CA ASP A 12 20.39 5.02 -4.32
C ASP A 12 19.63 3.72 -3.99
N GLY A 13 19.46 3.39 -2.70
CA GLY A 13 18.86 2.13 -2.24
C GLY A 13 17.38 2.24 -1.88
N PRO A 14 16.70 1.08 -1.67
CA PRO A 14 15.38 1.06 -1.08
C PRO A 14 15.36 1.78 0.27
N TYR A 15 14.21 2.35 0.65
CA TYR A 15 14.06 3.04 1.93
C TYR A 15 14.38 2.14 3.13
N LEU A 16 14.03 0.86 3.02
CA LEU A 16 14.30 -0.17 4.02
C LEU A 16 14.84 -1.41 3.29
N GLU A 17 15.94 -1.97 3.78
CA GLU A 17 16.44 -3.26 3.33
C GLU A 17 15.62 -4.37 4.01
N SER A 18 14.68 -4.97 3.28
CA SER A 18 13.82 -6.05 3.78
C SER A 18 13.73 -7.21 2.79
N LYS A 19 13.37 -8.40 3.30
CA LYS A 19 13.15 -9.57 2.44
C LYS A 19 11.91 -9.44 1.56
N GLU A 20 10.93 -8.68 2.02
CA GLU A 20 9.69 -8.39 1.30
C GLU A 20 9.55 -6.89 1.15
N HIS A 21 9.27 -6.42 -0.07
CA HIS A 21 9.08 -5.01 -0.39
C HIS A 21 7.62 -4.76 -0.75
N LEU A 22 7.10 -3.60 -0.36
CA LEU A 22 5.78 -3.17 -0.82
C LEU A 22 5.89 -2.77 -2.30
N GLY A 23 5.27 -3.57 -3.18
CA GLY A 23 5.27 -3.31 -4.64
C GLY A 23 4.37 -2.13 -5.06
N GLY A 24 3.48 -1.68 -4.16
CA GLY A 24 2.51 -0.62 -4.39
C GLY A 24 1.29 -0.79 -3.47
N PHE A 25 0.35 0.15 -3.55
CA PHE A 25 -0.95 0.03 -2.89
C PHE A 25 -2.03 0.77 -3.70
N TRP A 26 -3.29 0.41 -3.45
CA TRP A 26 -4.46 1.11 -3.95
C TRP A 26 -5.33 1.53 -2.77
N VAL A 27 -6.05 2.63 -2.92
CA VAL A 27 -7.16 3.01 -2.03
C VAL A 27 -8.43 2.92 -2.85
N ILE A 28 -9.42 2.20 -2.34
CA ILE A 28 -10.70 1.98 -3.00
C ILE A 28 -11.83 2.28 -2.03
N ASP A 29 -12.91 2.83 -2.55
CA ASP A 29 -14.17 2.93 -1.83
C ASP A 29 -14.95 1.63 -2.00
N THR A 30 -15.45 1.09 -0.89
CA THR A 30 -16.26 -0.13 -0.85
C THR A 30 -17.36 0.00 0.17
N ASP A 31 -18.48 -0.67 -0.06
CA ASP A 31 -19.63 -0.63 0.83
C ASP A 31 -19.31 -1.19 2.23
N ASP A 32 -18.47 -2.23 2.29
CA ASP A 32 -18.02 -2.87 3.52
C ASP A 32 -16.66 -3.58 3.37
N ALA A 33 -16.19 -4.18 4.46
CA ALA A 33 -14.91 -4.89 4.50
C ALA A 33 -14.89 -6.16 3.62
N ASP A 34 -16.02 -6.84 3.47
CA ASP A 34 -16.10 -8.06 2.65
C ASP A 34 -15.97 -7.73 1.17
N ALA A 35 -16.57 -6.61 0.73
CA ALA A 35 -16.40 -6.07 -0.62
C ALA A 35 -14.92 -5.69 -0.89
N ALA A 36 -14.22 -5.11 0.08
CA ALA A 36 -12.78 -4.83 -0.04
C ALA A 36 -11.95 -6.11 -0.18
N VAL A 37 -12.25 -7.14 0.60
CA VAL A 37 -11.58 -8.45 0.50
C VAL A 37 -11.85 -9.11 -0.86
N ALA A 38 -13.07 -9.02 -1.38
CA ALA A 38 -13.40 -9.55 -2.70
C ALA A 38 -12.62 -8.87 -3.84
N TRP A 39 -12.41 -7.56 -3.75
CA TRP A 39 -11.55 -6.84 -4.69
C TRP A 39 -10.07 -7.22 -4.54
N ALA A 40 -9.58 -7.35 -3.32
CA ALA A 40 -8.20 -7.78 -3.06
C ALA A 40 -7.92 -9.19 -3.62
N ALA A 41 -8.89 -10.10 -3.57
CA ALA A 41 -8.76 -11.43 -4.18
C ALA A 41 -8.57 -11.35 -5.70
N LYS A 42 -9.38 -10.53 -6.39
CA LYS A 42 -9.23 -10.31 -7.85
C LYS A 42 -7.88 -9.68 -8.19
N ALA A 43 -7.44 -8.72 -7.39
CA ALA A 43 -6.14 -8.08 -7.57
C ALA A 43 -5.00 -9.10 -7.38
N SER A 44 -5.07 -9.93 -6.34
CA SER A 44 -4.10 -10.99 -6.06
C SER A 44 -4.00 -11.98 -7.22
N GLU A 45 -5.13 -12.39 -7.80
CA GLU A 45 -5.17 -13.23 -9.00
C GLU A 45 -4.49 -12.54 -10.20
N ALA A 46 -4.79 -11.26 -10.42
CA ALA A 46 -4.26 -10.51 -11.57
C ALA A 46 -2.75 -10.26 -11.49
N VAL A 47 -2.20 -10.03 -10.29
CA VAL A 47 -0.77 -9.70 -10.10
C VAL A 47 0.09 -10.88 -9.66
N GLY A 48 -0.53 -12.00 -9.24
CA GLY A 48 0.17 -13.20 -8.79
C GLY A 48 0.89 -13.06 -7.45
N LEU A 49 0.51 -12.07 -6.63
CA LEU A 49 1.13 -11.78 -5.33
C LEU A 49 0.06 -11.64 -4.23
N PRO A 50 0.39 -11.93 -2.96
CA PRO A 50 -0.52 -11.71 -1.84
C PRO A 50 -0.84 -10.21 -1.66
N ILE A 51 -2.08 -9.91 -1.27
CA ILE A 51 -2.56 -8.55 -1.00
C ILE A 51 -3.02 -8.45 0.46
N GLU A 52 -2.52 -7.44 1.17
CA GLU A 52 -2.99 -7.09 2.51
C GLU A 52 -4.12 -6.05 2.41
N VAL A 53 -5.23 -6.29 3.09
CA VAL A 53 -6.36 -5.35 3.17
C VAL A 53 -6.30 -4.60 4.51
N ARG A 54 -6.29 -3.28 4.45
CA ARG A 54 -6.32 -2.40 5.63
C ARG A 54 -7.39 -1.32 5.44
N ALA A 55 -8.27 -1.17 6.42
CA ALA A 55 -9.17 -0.03 6.46
C ALA A 55 -8.36 1.26 6.61
N VAL A 56 -8.65 2.25 5.76
CA VAL A 56 -8.16 3.62 5.94
C VAL A 56 -9.13 4.37 6.85
N ALA A 57 -8.63 5.34 7.63
CA ALA A 57 -9.50 6.19 8.42
C ALA A 57 -10.52 6.86 7.49
N ALA A 58 -11.79 6.88 7.90
CA ALA A 58 -12.80 7.62 7.16
C ALA A 58 -12.45 9.11 7.17
N ASP A 59 -12.66 9.78 6.03
CA ASP A 59 -12.69 11.24 6.01
C ASP A 59 -13.91 11.70 6.81
N ASP A 60 -13.72 12.65 7.74
CA ASP A 60 -14.80 13.29 8.54
C ASP A 60 -15.78 14.09 7.66
#